data_AF-A0A916D3I6-F1
#
_entry.id   AF-A0A916D3I6-F1
#
_cell.length_a   1.000
_cell.length_b   1.000
_cell.length_c   1.000
_cell.angle_alpha   90.00
_cell.angle_beta   90.00
_cell.angle_gamma   90.00
#
_symmetry.space_group_name_H-M   'P 1'
#
loop_
_entity.id
_entity.type
_entity.pdbx_description
1 polymer ?
#
loop_
_entity_poly.entity_id
_entity_poly.type
_entity_poly.pdbx_seq_one_letter_code
_entity_poly.pdbx_strand_id
1 'polypeptide(L)' 'HAATAAVMIGLIMVHVYAAIWVKGTIRAMWYGTVTRAWARQHHRAWYRQMTGK' A
#
# COMPACT_ATOMS: atom_id res chain seq x y z
N HIS A 1 18.88 20.60 -4.04
CA HIS A 1 18.50 19.91 -5.29
C HIS A 1 19.05 18.49 -5.37
N ALA A 2 20.37 18.26 -5.38
CA ALA A 2 20.93 16.91 -5.54
C ALA A 2 20.55 15.94 -4.38
N ALA A 3 20.68 16.39 -3.12
CA ALA A 3 20.33 15.55 -1.96
C ALA A 3 18.84 15.20 -1.92
N THR A 4 17.95 16.16 -2.22
CA THR A 4 16.51 15.92 -2.28
C THR A 4 16.13 14.97 -3.42
N ALA A 5 16.80 15.05 -4.57
CA ALA A 5 16.60 14.11 -5.67
C ALA A 5 17.01 12.69 -5.29
N ALA A 6 18.16 12.52 -4.62
CA ALA A 6 18.62 11.22 -4.15
C ALA A 6 17.64 10.58 -3.15
N VAL A 7 17.11 11.37 -2.20
CA VAL A 7 16.08 10.90 -1.26
C VAL A 7 14.81 10.49 -1.99
N MET A 8 14.35 11.28 -2.96
CA MET A 8 13.13 10.95 -3.72
C MET A 8 13.28 9.63 -4.49
N ILE A 9 14.44 9.40 -5.12
CA ILE A 9 14.74 8.13 -5.79
C ILE A 9 14.71 6.98 -4.78
N GLY A 10 15.35 7.13 -3.62
CA GLY A 10 15.31 6.12 -2.55
C GLY A 10 13.90 5.80 -2.07
N LEU A 11 13.06 6.82 -1.88
CA LEU A 11 11.65 6.64 -1.49
C LEU A 11 10.86 5.91 -2.57
N ILE A 12 11.07 6.21 -3.84
CA ILE A 12 10.42 5.51 -4.96
C ILE A 12 10.83 4.04 -4.96
N MET A 13 12.12 3.72 -4.76
CA MET A 13 12.60 2.34 -4.68
C MET A 13 11.94 1.56 -3.55
N VAL A 14 11.89 2.14 -2.35
CA VAL A 14 11.22 1.53 -1.19
C VAL A 14 9.72 1.36 -1.44
N HIS A 15 9.08 2.34 -2.07
CA HIS A 15 7.65 2.28 -2.40
C HIS A 15 7.33 1.14 -3.37
N VAL A 16 8.09 0.99 -4.45
CA VAL A 16 7.92 -0.10 -5.43
C VAL A 16 8.16 -1.45 -4.77
N TYR A 17 9.21 -1.57 -3.94
CA TYR A 17 9.48 -2.78 -3.18
C TYR A 17 8.30 -3.16 -2.27
N ALA A 18 7.76 -2.20 -1.52
CA ALA A 18 6.60 -2.43 -0.65
C ALA A 18 5.36 -2.87 -1.43
N ALA A 19 5.12 -2.28 -2.62
CA ALA A 19 4.00 -2.64 -3.48
C ALA A 19 4.09 -4.09 -4.00
N ILE A 20 5.30 -4.57 -4.30
CA ILE A 20 5.53 -5.96 -4.75
C ILE A 20 5.46 -6.93 -3.57
N TRP A 21 6.02 -6.57 -2.42
CA TRP A 21 6.06 -7.42 -1.22
C TRP A 21 4.67 -7.72 -0.67
N VAL A 22 3.80 -6.71 -0.62
CA VAL A 22 2.44 -6.86 -0.11
C VAL A 22 1.53 -7.43 -1.21
N LYS A 23 1.28 -8.73 -1.15
CA LYS A 23 0.43 -9.44 -2.12
C LYS A 23 -0.95 -8.78 -2.22
N GLY A 24 -1.37 -8.50 -3.46
CA GLY A 24 -2.66 -7.87 -3.76
C GLY A 24 -2.66 -6.34 -3.81
N THR A 25 -1.59 -5.67 -3.35
CA THR A 25 -1.50 -4.20 -3.36
C THR A 25 -1.42 -3.61 -4.76
N ILE A 26 -0.68 -4.23 -5.68
CA ILE A 26 -0.61 -3.78 -7.09
C ILE A 26 -2.00 -3.82 -7.75
N ARG A 27 -2.75 -4.91 -7.55
CA ARG A 27 -4.13 -5.03 -8.05
C ARG A 27 -5.03 -3.97 -7.41
N ALA A 28 -4.89 -3.72 -6.12
CA ALA A 28 -5.66 -2.69 -5.43
C ALA A 28 -5.38 -1.28 -5.99
N MET A 29 -4.13 -0.97 -6.33
CA MET A 29 -3.74 0.32 -6.90
C MET A 29 -4.26 0.52 -8.33
N TRP A 30 -4.30 -0.55 -9.13
CA TRP A 30 -4.75 -0.45 -10.53
C TRP A 30 -6.28 -0.51 -10.69
N TYR A 31 -6.95 -1.36 -9.91
CA TYR A 31 -8.39 -1.63 -10.05
C TYR A 31 -9.23 -1.00 -8.94
N GLY A 32 -8.62 -0.36 -7.95
CA GLY A 32 -9.32 0.34 -6.86
C GLY A 32 -10.07 -0.58 -5.87
N THR A 33 -9.87 -1.90 -5.93
CA THR A 33 -10.60 -2.86 -5.08
C THR A 33 -9.66 -3.75 -4.27
N VAL A 34 -10.00 -3.97 -2.99
CA VAL A 34 -9.25 -4.81 -2.05
C VAL A 34 -10.10 -5.98 -1.55
N THR A 35 -9.46 -7.11 -1.25
CA THR A 35 -10.16 -8.24 -0.64
C THR A 35 -10.44 -7.96 0.84
N ARG A 36 -11.54 -8.51 1.37
CA ARG A 36 -11.87 -8.39 2.80
C ARG A 36 -10.78 -8.96 3.71
N ALA A 37 -10.11 -10.04 3.28
CA ALA A 37 -9.00 -10.65 4.01
C ALA A 37 -7.80 -9.70 4.09
N TRP A 38 -7.42 -9.09 2.95
CA TRP A 38 -6.33 -8.12 2.90
C TRP A 38 -6.61 -6.89 3.76
N ALA A 39 -7.82 -6.34 3.67
CA ALA A 39 -8.24 -5.18 4.45
C ALA A 39 -8.19 -5.46 5.96
N ARG A 40 -8.59 -6.66 6.41
CA ARG A 40 -8.46 -7.06 7.82
C ARG A 40 -7.02 -7.15 8.30
N GLN A 41 -6.12 -7.65 7.45
CA GLN A 41 -4.72 -7.89 7.81
C GLN A 41 -3.89 -6.61 7.80
N HIS A 42 -4.02 -5.78 6.75
CA HIS A 42 -3.18 -4.60 6.55
C HIS A 42 -3.82 -3.30 7.04
N HIS A 43 -5.16 -3.23 7.05
CA HIS A 43 -5.91 -2.03 7.43
C HIS A 43 -7.03 -2.34 8.42
N ARG A 44 -6.69 -3.03 9.53
CA ARG A 44 -7.69 -3.53 10.49
C ARG A 44 -8.61 -2.44 11.05
N ALA A 45 -8.09 -1.25 11.34
CA ALA A 45 -8.89 -0.14 11.84
C ALA A 45 -9.91 0.35 10.79
N TRP A 46 -9.46 0.57 9.56
CA TRP A 46 -10.29 0.97 8.43
C TRP A 46 -11.34 -0.09 8.07
N TYR A 47 -10.96 -1.38 8.07
CA TYR A 47 -11.88 -2.48 7.83
C TYR A 47 -13.03 -2.48 8.84
N ARG A 48 -12.72 -2.28 10.13
CA ARG A 48 -13.72 -2.18 11.20
C ARG A 48 -14.66 -0.99 11.00
N GLN A 49 -14.11 0.18 10.67
CA GLN A 49 -14.91 1.37 10.36
C GLN A 49 -15.86 1.15 9.18
N MET A 50 -15.41 0.48 8.11
CA MET A 50 -16.24 0.25 6.92
C MET A 50 -17.28 -0.86 7.09
N THR A 51 -17.02 -1.84 7.94
CA THR A 51 -17.90 -3.02 8.09
C THR A 51 -18.75 -3.00 9.36
N GLY A 52 -18.54 -2.04 10.27
CA GLY A 52 -19.29 -1.92 11.52
C GLY A 52 -19.02 -3.06 12.51
N LYS A 53 -17.91 -3.77 12.36
CA LYS A 53 -17.46 -4.88 13.22
C LYS A 53 -16.20 -4.52 13.97
#